data_AF-A0AAE0WBP4-F1
#
_entry.id   AF-A0AAE0WBP4-F1
#
_cell.length_a   1.000
_cell.length_b   1.000
_cell.length_c   1.000
_cell.angle_alpha   90.00
_cell.angle_beta   90.00
_cell.angle_gamma   90.00
#
_symmetry.space_group_name_H-M   'P 1'
#
loop_
_entity.id
_entity.type
_entity.pdbx_description
1 polymer ?
#
loop_
_entity_poly.entity_id
_entity_poly.type
_entity_poly.pdbx_seq_one_letter_code
_entity_poly.pdbx_strand_id
1 'polypeptide(L)'
;MVMGTATFSVVTSYSRQTIRSLIRGDQIAVDGRIKGGDYYHHSINLGGGRVADFGGDSKSDAKPRIASIEEFTDNGKRKLVRINYMLGQCLSPEEAARNAKELVKKPDRWGS
;
A
#
# COMPACT_ATOMS: atom_id res chain seq x y z
N MET A 1 13.67 -0.49 -25.51
CA MET A 1 13.01 -0.06 -24.26
C MET A 1 12.58 -1.33 -23.54
N VAL A 2 13.29 -1.74 -22.48
CA VAL A 2 13.04 -3.01 -21.79
C VAL A 2 11.91 -2.78 -20.79
N MET A 3 10.75 -3.41 -21.02
CA MET A 3 9.68 -3.45 -20.03
C MET A 3 10.12 -4.37 -18.88
N GLY A 4 10.68 -3.80 -17.81
CA GLY A 4 10.97 -4.56 -16.61
C GLY A 4 9.66 -5.00 -15.95
N THR A 5 9.46 -6.29 -15.76
CA THR A 5 8.35 -6.82 -14.96
C THR A 5 8.66 -6.62 -13.47
N ALA A 6 7.78 -5.96 -12.73
CA ALA A 6 7.89 -5.90 -11.27
C ALA A 6 7.84 -7.33 -10.69
N THR A 7 8.79 -7.67 -9.81
CA THR A 7 8.84 -8.96 -9.14
C THR A 7 8.18 -8.89 -7.78
N PHE A 8 6.99 -9.48 -7.65
CA PHE A 8 6.29 -9.59 -6.37
C PHE A 8 6.99 -10.63 -5.49
N SER A 9 7.74 -10.22 -4.47
CA SER A 9 8.08 -11.15 -3.38
C SER A 9 6.93 -11.14 -2.38
N VAL A 10 6.14 -12.21 -2.36
CA VAL A 10 5.03 -12.30 -1.41
C VAL A 10 5.60 -12.53 -0.01
N VAL A 11 5.58 -11.51 0.84
CA VAL A 11 5.70 -11.72 2.29
C VAL A 11 4.33 -12.22 2.77
N THR A 12 4.28 -13.39 3.40
CA THR A 12 3.04 -14.16 3.52
C THR A 12 2.35 -14.10 4.88
N SER A 13 2.79 -13.28 5.83
CA SER A 13 2.18 -13.25 7.16
C SER A 13 2.11 -11.86 7.79
N TYR A 14 0.94 -11.55 8.35
CA TYR A 14 0.76 -10.47 9.32
C TYR A 14 1.41 -10.91 10.64
N SER A 15 2.64 -10.48 10.87
CA SER A 15 3.32 -10.66 12.15
C SER A 15 3.90 -9.33 12.63
N ARG A 16 4.07 -9.17 13.94
CA ARG A 16 4.77 -8.00 14.50
C ARG A 16 6.18 -7.86 13.91
N GLN A 17 6.82 -8.97 13.55
CA GLN A 17 8.12 -8.98 12.90
C GLN A 17 8.03 -8.45 11.46
N THR A 18 7.00 -8.83 10.71
CA THR A 18 6.70 -8.29 9.37
C THR A 18 6.52 -6.78 9.41
N ILE A 19 5.70 -6.27 10.35
CA ILE A 19 5.46 -4.83 10.50
C ILE A 19 6.77 -4.09 10.83
N ARG A 20 7.58 -4.63 11.74
CA ARG A 20 8.88 -4.04 12.12
C ARG A 20 9.89 -4.02 10.98
N SER A 21 9.77 -4.96 10.04
CA SER A 21 10.64 -5.00 8.87
C SER A 21 10.29 -3.95 7.81
N LEU A 22 9.07 -3.38 7.84
CA LEU A 22 8.63 -2.40 6.85
C LEU A 22 9.43 -1.11 6.99
N ILE A 23 9.96 -0.62 5.88
CA ILE A 23 10.58 0.70 5.81
C ILE A 23 9.58 1.72 5.29
N ARG A 24 9.72 2.96 5.73
CA ARG A 24 8.89 4.06 5.21
C ARG A 24 9.11 4.14 3.69
N GLY A 25 8.02 4.23 2.93
CA GLY A 25 8.04 4.24 1.47
C GLY A 25 7.79 2.87 0.83
N ASP A 26 7.85 1.78 1.59
CA ASP A 26 7.48 0.46 1.09
C ASP A 26 6.07 0.48 0.51
N GLN A 27 5.93 -0.06 -0.70
CA GLN A 27 4.62 -0.43 -1.20
C GLN A 27 4.20 -1.77 -0.61
N ILE A 28 3.00 -1.79 -0.07
CA ILE A 28 2.41 -2.97 0.54
C ILE A 28 1.00 -3.18 -0.02
N ALA A 29 0.47 -4.37 0.18
CA ALA A 29 -0.89 -4.71 -0.14
C ALA A 29 -1.46 -5.63 0.93
N VAL A 30 -2.77 -5.71 1.00
CA VAL A 30 -3.48 -6.78 1.69
C VAL A 30 -4.33 -7.53 0.69
N ASP A 31 -4.48 -8.83 0.89
CA ASP A 31 -5.48 -9.59 0.15
C ASP A 31 -6.89 -9.11 0.53
N GLY A 32 -7.80 -9.19 -0.44
CA GLY A 32 -9.19 -8.87 -0.24
C GLY A 32 -10.08 -9.66 -1.20
N ARG A 33 -11.39 -9.61 -0.94
CA ARG A 33 -12.41 -10.17 -1.83
C ARG A 33 -13.44 -9.12 -2.18
N ILE A 34 -13.70 -8.94 -3.47
CA ILE A 34 -14.81 -8.11 -3.98
C ILE A 34 -15.64 -8.97 -4.93
N LYS A 35 -16.94 -9.09 -4.63
CA LYS A 35 -17.92 -9.83 -5.48
C LYS A 35 -17.45 -11.23 -5.89
N GLY A 36 -16.75 -11.94 -5.00
CA GLY A 36 -16.26 -13.30 -5.24
C GLY A 36 -14.92 -13.40 -5.97
N GLY A 37 -14.29 -12.29 -6.38
CA GLY A 37 -12.94 -12.25 -6.92
C GLY A 37 -11.90 -11.85 -5.88
N ASP A 38 -10.73 -12.50 -5.90
CA ASP A 38 -9.58 -12.11 -5.10
C ASP A 38 -8.94 -10.85 -5.72
N TYR A 39 -8.58 -9.89 -4.87
CA TYR A 39 -7.85 -8.69 -5.28
C TYR A 39 -6.82 -8.31 -4.22
N TYR A 40 -5.89 -7.44 -4.60
CA TYR A 40 -4.95 -6.81 -3.67
C TYR A 40 -5.34 -5.35 -3.45
N HIS A 41 -5.56 -4.98 -2.19
CA HIS A 41 -5.76 -3.59 -1.78
C HIS A 41 -4.40 -2.99 -1.42
N HIS A 42 -3.98 -1.95 -2.14
CA HIS A 42 -2.60 -1.43 -2.05
C HIS A 42 -2.49 -0.19 -1.15
N SER A 43 -1.32 -0.01 -0.54
CA SER A 43 -0.97 1.19 0.22
C SER A 43 0.53 1.46 0.21
N ILE A 44 0.91 2.66 0.69
CA ILE A 44 2.30 3.05 0.96
C ILE A 44 2.52 3.14 2.47
N ASN A 45 3.54 2.46 2.99
CA ASN A 45 3.93 2.56 4.39
C ASN A 45 4.51 3.96 4.68
N LEU A 46 3.96 4.67 5.65
CA LEU A 46 4.42 5.99 6.06
C LEU A 46 5.41 5.95 7.24
N GLY A 47 5.64 4.77 7.80
CA GLY A 47 6.38 4.56 9.03
C GLY A 47 5.55 4.85 10.28
N GLY A 48 6.01 4.32 11.43
CA GLY A 48 5.32 4.49 12.71
C GLY A 48 3.92 3.83 12.74
N GLY A 49 3.75 2.69 12.07
CA GLY A 49 2.49 1.93 12.06
C GLY A 49 1.37 2.58 11.23
N ARG A 50 1.69 3.50 10.33
CA ARG A 50 0.70 4.20 9.49
C ARG A 50 0.91 3.93 8.02
N VAL A 51 -0.17 3.91 7.26
CA VAL A 51 -0.19 3.70 5.82
C VAL A 51 -1.02 4.78 5.12
N ALA A 52 -0.74 5.04 3.85
CA ALA A 52 -1.59 5.82 2.97
C ALA A 52 -2.23 4.89 1.93
N ASP A 53 -3.56 4.83 1.92
CA ASP A 53 -4.35 3.98 1.03
C ASP A 53 -5.56 4.75 0.47
N PHE A 54 -6.34 4.08 -0.39
CA PHE A 54 -7.64 4.58 -0.83
C PHE A 54 -8.75 3.82 -0.10
N GLY A 55 -9.51 4.49 0.77
CA GLY A 55 -10.59 3.87 1.53
C GLY A 55 -11.96 4.46 1.18
N GLY A 56 -13.00 3.64 1.29
CA GLY A 56 -14.41 4.00 1.07
C GLY A 56 -15.29 2.76 1.01
N ASP A 57 -16.61 2.94 1.13
CA ASP A 57 -17.58 1.83 1.10
C ASP A 57 -17.69 1.19 -0.29
N SER A 58 -17.28 1.93 -1.33
CA SER A 58 -17.26 1.48 -2.70
C SER A 58 -16.06 2.04 -3.46
N LYS A 59 -15.78 1.49 -4.65
CA LYS A 59 -14.72 1.99 -5.53
C LYS A 59 -14.95 3.44 -5.96
N SER A 60 -16.21 3.86 -6.15
CA SER A 60 -16.56 5.23 -6.53
C SER A 60 -16.42 6.22 -5.37
N ASP A 61 -16.51 5.76 -4.14
CA ASP A 61 -16.40 6.60 -2.94
C ASP A 61 -14.98 6.59 -2.35
N ALA A 62 -14.08 5.80 -2.93
CA ALA A 62 -12.73 5.62 -2.44
C ALA A 62 -11.93 6.93 -2.52
N LYS A 63 -11.42 7.39 -1.37
CA LYS A 63 -10.60 8.60 -1.26
C LYS A 63 -9.26 8.28 -0.63
N PRO A 64 -8.18 9.00 -1.01
CA PRO A 64 -6.91 8.91 -0.32
C PRO A 64 -7.09 9.23 1.16
N ARG A 65 -6.53 8.39 2.03
CA ARG A 65 -6.56 8.59 3.48
C ARG A 65 -5.28 8.09 4.14
N ILE A 66 -5.12 8.41 5.42
CA ILE A 66 -4.10 7.80 6.28
C ILE A 66 -4.83 6.92 7.29
N ALA A 67 -4.41 5.67 7.38
CA ALA A 67 -4.94 4.68 8.33
C ALA A 67 -3.79 4.09 9.17
N SER A 68 -4.15 3.43 10.28
CA SER A 68 -3.18 2.56 10.96
C SER A 68 -2.97 1.27 10.16
N ILE A 69 -1.85 0.59 10.38
CA ILE A 69 -1.58 -0.69 9.73
C ILE A 69 -2.55 -1.78 10.23
N GLU A 70 -3.01 -1.69 11.48
CA GLU A 70 -4.03 -2.56 12.04
C GLU A 70 -5.36 -2.40 11.29
N GLU A 71 -5.79 -1.16 11.05
CA GLU A 71 -7.02 -0.90 10.30
C GLU A 71 -6.92 -1.39 8.85
N PHE A 72 -5.81 -1.10 8.18
CA PHE A 72 -5.55 -1.53 6.80
C PHE A 72 -5.56 -3.05 6.64
N THR A 73 -5.13 -3.79 7.66
CA THR A 73 -5.09 -5.26 7.67
C THR A 73 -6.35 -5.91 8.23
N ASP A 74 -7.40 -5.13 8.51
CA ASP A 74 -8.61 -5.59 9.24
C ASP A 74 -8.22 -6.33 10.53
N ASN A 75 -7.39 -5.69 11.34
CA ASN A 75 -6.83 -6.20 12.58
C ASN A 75 -6.11 -7.55 12.43
N GLY A 76 -5.40 -7.72 11.30
CA GLY A 76 -4.65 -8.93 10.98
C GLY A 76 -5.47 -10.05 10.35
N LYS A 77 -6.76 -9.84 10.05
CA LYS A 77 -7.56 -10.82 9.29
C LYS A 77 -7.10 -10.94 7.84
N ARG A 78 -6.47 -9.89 7.30
CA ARG A 78 -5.91 -9.88 5.95
C ARG A 78 -4.40 -10.08 5.97
N LYS A 79 -3.93 -10.83 4.99
CA LYS A 79 -2.53 -11.12 4.73
C LYS A 79 -1.85 -9.89 4.15
N LEU A 80 -0.94 -9.32 4.93
CA LEU A 80 -0.07 -8.26 4.48
C LEU A 80 1.02 -8.81 3.54
N VAL A 81 1.18 -8.16 2.39
CA VAL A 81 2.14 -8.47 1.33
C VAL A 81 3.01 -7.24 1.10
N ARG A 82 4.33 -7.40 1.07
CA ARG A 82 5.25 -6.36 0.57
C ARG A 82 5.40 -6.51 -0.95
N ILE A 83 5.40 -5.40 -1.67
CA ILE A 83 5.64 -5.40 -3.12
C ILE A 83 7.05 -4.89 -3.35
N ASN A 84 7.87 -5.72 -3.97
CA ASN A 84 9.22 -5.35 -4.36
C ASN A 84 9.25 -5.03 -5.85
N TYR A 85 10.10 -4.08 -6.20
CA TYR A 85 10.32 -3.68 -7.58
C TYR A 85 11.80 -3.85 -7.92
N MET A 86 12.10 -4.05 -9.19
CA MET A 86 13.51 -4.07 -9.61
C MET A 86 14.13 -2.69 -9.44
N LEU A 87 15.46 -2.65 -9.30
CA LEU A 87 16.21 -1.40 -9.20
C LEU A 87 15.86 -0.46 -10.37
N GLY A 88 15.54 0.80 -10.07
CA GLY A 88 15.20 1.82 -11.07
C GLY A 88 13.72 1.84 -11.50
N GLN A 89 12.86 0.98 -10.96
CA GLN A 89 11.42 0.96 -11.28
C GLN A 89 10.54 1.74 -10.30
N CYS A 90 11.12 2.24 -9.21
CA CYS A 90 10.41 2.99 -8.18
C CYS A 90 11.10 4.32 -7.89
N LEU A 91 10.29 5.26 -7.42
CA LEU A 91 10.78 6.41 -6.67
C LEU A 91 11.56 5.95 -5.44
N SER A 92 12.39 6.82 -4.89
CA SER A 92 12.98 6.56 -3.58
C SER A 92 11.90 6.37 -2.51
N PRO A 93 12.16 5.59 -1.44
CA PRO A 93 11.19 5.41 -0.36
C PRO A 93 10.70 6.73 0.25
N GLU A 94 11.60 7.72 0.37
CA GLU A 94 11.30 9.06 0.87
C GLU A 94 10.33 9.81 -0.04
N GLU A 95 10.56 9.77 -1.36
CA GLU A 95 9.69 10.39 -2.36
C GLU A 95 8.33 9.72 -2.43
N ALA A 96 8.28 8.38 -2.42
CA ALA A 96 7.03 7.63 -2.40
C ALA A 96 6.18 8.01 -1.18
N ALA A 97 6.77 8.03 0.02
CA ALA A 97 6.07 8.43 1.24
C ALA A 97 5.67 9.91 1.26
N ARG A 98 6.48 10.80 0.65
CA ARG A 98 6.14 12.22 0.52
C ARG A 98 4.94 12.40 -0.41
N ASN A 99 4.99 11.82 -1.60
CA ASN A 99 3.92 11.90 -2.60
C ASN A 99 2.60 11.31 -2.06
N ALA A 100 2.66 10.19 -1.34
CA ALA A 100 1.48 9.59 -0.70
C ALA A 100 0.85 10.54 0.33
N LYS A 101 1.65 11.21 1.17
CA LYS A 101 1.14 12.21 2.12
C LYS A 101 0.58 13.45 1.44
N GLU A 102 1.20 13.92 0.37
CA GLU A 102 0.72 15.05 -0.42
C GLU A 102 -0.61 14.74 -1.09
N LEU A 103 -0.78 13.53 -1.61
CA LEU A 103 -2.01 13.06 -2.23
C LEU A 103 -3.19 13.09 -1.25
N VAL A 104 -2.98 12.64 0.00
CA VAL A 104 -4.02 12.73 1.04
C VAL A 104 -4.42 14.17 1.35
N LYS A 105 -3.49 15.12 1.25
CA LYS A 105 -3.78 16.55 1.47
C LYS A 105 -4.46 17.23 0.27
N LYS A 106 -4.21 16.72 -0.94
CA LYS A 106 -4.67 17.30 -2.21
C LYS A 106 -5.26 16.19 -3.08
N PRO A 107 -6.42 15.61 -2.69
CA PRO A 107 -7.01 14.47 -3.38
C PRO A 107 -7.39 14.78 -4.84
N ASP A 108 -7.67 16.05 -5.15
CA ASP A 108 -8.04 16.52 -6.50
C ASP A 108 -6.92 16.39 -7.55
N ARG A 109 -5.68 16.10 -7.13
CA ARG A 109 -4.57 15.81 -8.07
C ARG A 109 -4.64 14.41 -8.67
N TRP A 110 -5.66 13.63 -8.34
CA TRP A 110 -5.89 12.29 -8.87
C TRP A 110 -7.00 12.32 -9.92
N GLY A 111 -6.65 12.05 -11.19
CA GLY A 111 -7.62 12.01 -12.30
C GLY A 111 -7.59 13.18 -13.28
N SER A 112 -6.59 14.09 -13.18
CA SER A 112 -6.27 15.09 -14.20
C SER A 112 -5.24 14.61 -15.21
#